data_AF-A0A8J2MGV7-F1
#
_entry.id   AF-A0A8J2MGV7-F1
#
_cell.length_a   1.000
_cell.length_b   1.000
_cell.length_c   1.000
_cell.angle_alpha   90.00
_cell.angle_beta   90.00
_cell.angle_gamma   90.00
#
_symmetry.space_group_name_H-M   'P 1'
#
loop_
_entity.id
_entity.type
_entity.pdbx_description
1 polymer ?
#
loop_
_entity_poly.entity_id
_entity_poly.type
_entity_poly.pdbx_seq_one_letter_code
_entity_poly.pdbx_strand_id
1 'polypeptide(L)'
;MKLWWSLILLLGVVLSIMAITAQAESDVWEEEDDKEVLVRTVRGTKDRASGSNGSSCRYSKGEWNECDPKTNMRSRTLSLKKGDKTCEQTKTIQKKCKKGKACRYDKGTFSACVNMSMTRVDNLKANSDSSCDQTRRITKSCKPEAASSKKVTKADRNRKTGKQ
;
A
#
# COMPACT_ATOMS: atom_id res chain seq x y z
N MET A 1 -36.44 -37.17 -43.42
CA MET A 1 -35.83 -37.44 -42.10
C MET A 1 -34.52 -36.70 -41.86
N LYS A 2 -33.52 -36.69 -42.75
CA LYS A 2 -32.19 -36.06 -42.47
C LYS A 2 -32.19 -34.55 -42.18
N LEU A 3 -33.10 -33.77 -42.76
CA LEU A 3 -33.16 -32.31 -42.56
C LEU A 3 -33.58 -31.89 -41.14
N TRP A 4 -34.39 -32.71 -40.45
CA TRP A 4 -34.83 -32.41 -39.08
C TRP A 4 -33.70 -32.57 -38.06
N TRP A 5 -32.82 -33.55 -38.27
CA TRP A 5 -31.65 -33.75 -37.41
C TRP A 5 -30.65 -32.60 -37.55
N SER A 6 -30.51 -32.04 -38.76
CA SER A 6 -29.67 -30.87 -39.00
C SER A 6 -30.23 -29.60 -38.34
N LEU A 7 -31.55 -29.42 -38.34
CA LEU A 7 -32.20 -28.28 -37.65
C LEU A 7 -32.08 -28.38 -36.12
N ILE A 8 -32.21 -29.58 -35.56
CA ILE A 8 -32.05 -29.82 -34.11
C ILE A 8 -30.59 -29.59 -33.69
N LEU A 9 -29.62 -30.04 -34.50
CA LEU A 9 -28.20 -29.77 -34.26
C LEU A 9 -27.89 -28.27 -34.32
N LEU A 10 -28.44 -27.54 -35.30
CA LEU A 10 -28.23 -26.09 -35.41
C LEU A 10 -28.87 -25.33 -34.24
N LEU A 11 -30.08 -25.68 -33.82
CA LEU A 11 -30.73 -25.08 -32.64
C LEU A 11 -29.97 -25.39 -31.35
N GLY A 12 -29.44 -26.61 -31.19
CA GLY A 12 -28.60 -26.98 -30.06
C GLY A 12 -27.28 -26.22 -30.01
N VAL A 13 -26.63 -26.00 -31.16
CA VAL A 13 -25.40 -25.20 -31.26
C VAL A 13 -25.68 -23.72 -30.94
N VAL A 14 -26.78 -23.17 -31.42
CA VAL A 14 -27.18 -21.78 -31.11
C VAL A 14 -27.51 -21.61 -29.62
N LEU A 15 -28.23 -22.55 -29.01
CA LEU A 15 -28.50 -22.55 -27.56
C LEU A 15 -27.23 -22.68 -26.72
N SER A 16 -26.26 -23.49 -27.17
CA SER A 16 -24.96 -23.64 -26.51
C SER A 16 -24.15 -22.34 -26.59
N ILE A 17 -24.12 -21.66 -27.74
CA ILE A 17 -23.46 -20.35 -27.89
C ILE A 17 -24.12 -19.30 -26.99
N MET A 18 -25.45 -19.27 -26.90
CA MET A 18 -26.18 -18.34 -26.03
C MET A 18 -25.93 -18.61 -24.54
N ALA A 19 -25.78 -19.89 -24.13
CA ALA A 19 -25.42 -20.25 -22.75
C ALA A 19 -24.00 -19.81 -22.38
N ILE A 20 -23.05 -19.85 -23.32
CA ILE A 20 -21.67 -19.35 -23.11
C ILE A 20 -21.68 -17.82 -22.94
N THR A 21 -22.54 -17.09 -23.67
CA THR A 21 -22.65 -15.62 -23.52
C THR A 21 -23.39 -15.19 -22.25
N ALA A 22 -24.24 -16.05 -21.67
CA ALA A 22 -24.97 -15.76 -20.42
C ALA A 22 -24.13 -15.97 -19.14
N GLN A 23 -22.94 -16.58 -19.24
CA GLN A 23 -21.97 -16.63 -18.13
C GLN A 23 -20.92 -15.50 -18.20
N ALA A 24 -21.02 -14.60 -19.19
CA ALA A 24 -20.12 -13.46 -19.36
C ALA A 24 -20.56 -12.20 -18.59
N GLU A 25 -21.40 -12.35 -17.56
CA GLU A 25 -21.76 -11.30 -16.60
C GLU A 25 -21.17 -11.62 -15.22
N SER A 26 -19.83 -11.67 -15.13
CA SER A 26 -19.12 -11.44 -13.86
C SER A 26 -17.63 -11.08 -13.96
N ASP A 27 -17.03 -11.02 -15.15
CA ASP A 27 -15.61 -10.62 -15.30
C ASP A 27 -15.40 -9.60 -16.44
N VAL A 28 -16.19 -8.52 -16.43
CA VAL A 28 -15.80 -7.24 -17.05
C VAL A 28 -15.05 -6.44 -16.00
N TRP A 29 -13.80 -6.82 -15.74
CA TRP A 29 -12.82 -5.86 -15.27
C TRP A 29 -12.24 -5.24 -16.52
N GLU A 30 -12.60 -3.98 -16.76
CA GLU A 30 -11.87 -3.10 -17.67
C GLU A 30 -10.40 -3.06 -17.22
N GLU A 31 -9.59 -3.95 -17.79
CA GLU A 31 -8.13 -3.92 -17.75
C GLU A 31 -7.64 -3.04 -18.91
N GLU A 32 -8.12 -1.79 -18.96
CA GLU A 32 -7.63 -0.74 -19.86
C GLU A 32 -7.26 0.52 -19.04
N ASP A 33 -6.31 0.41 -18.11
CA ASP A 33 -5.64 1.62 -17.57
C ASP A 33 -4.20 1.40 -17.09
N ASP A 34 -3.48 0.41 -17.64
CA ASP A 34 -2.06 0.15 -17.30
C ASP A 34 -1.06 0.68 -18.36
N LYS A 35 -1.41 1.77 -19.05
CA LYS A 35 -0.44 2.61 -19.76
C LYS A 35 -0.44 4.03 -19.23
N GLU A 36 -0.35 4.17 -17.91
CA GLU A 36 0.11 5.43 -17.32
C GLU A 36 1.57 5.69 -17.72
N VAL A 37 1.75 6.45 -18.79
CA VAL A 37 3.03 7.09 -19.11
C VAL A 37 3.35 8.00 -17.93
N LEU A 38 4.28 7.56 -17.08
CA LEU A 38 4.88 8.36 -16.02
C LEU A 38 5.69 9.52 -16.63
N VAL A 39 5.00 10.54 -17.14
CA VAL A 39 5.61 11.81 -17.48
C VAL A 39 6.05 12.43 -16.16
N ARG A 40 7.34 12.31 -15.84
CA ARG A 40 7.99 13.13 -14.84
C ARG A 40 7.89 14.58 -15.30
N THR A 41 6.84 15.28 -14.89
CA THR A 41 6.83 16.74 -14.94
C THR A 41 7.92 17.23 -13.98
N VAL A 42 8.94 17.85 -14.57
CA VAL A 42 10.10 18.38 -13.86
C VAL A 42 9.59 19.40 -12.83
N ARG A 43 9.94 19.20 -11.56
CA ARG A 43 9.61 20.16 -10.50
C ARG A 43 10.37 21.45 -10.73
N GLY A 44 9.63 22.49 -11.12
CA GLY A 44 9.97 23.88 -10.87
C GLY A 44 10.38 24.66 -12.11
N THR A 45 9.48 25.52 -12.59
CA THR A 45 9.53 26.95 -12.28
C THR A 45 8.11 27.52 -12.31
N LYS A 46 8.01 28.70 -11.74
CA LYS A 46 6.84 29.47 -11.36
C LYS A 46 6.02 29.94 -12.57
N ASP A 47 5.01 29.20 -12.99
CA ASP A 47 3.91 29.78 -13.78
C ASP A 47 2.88 30.40 -12.84
N ARG A 48 3.19 31.61 -12.36
CA ARG A 48 2.19 32.57 -11.89
C ARG A 48 1.44 33.17 -13.09
N ALA A 49 0.96 32.33 -13.97
CA ALA A 49 0.18 32.72 -15.15
C ALA A 49 -1.12 31.89 -15.19
N SER A 50 -1.93 32.02 -14.14
CA SER A 50 -3.38 31.88 -14.29
C SER A 50 -4.06 32.88 -13.38
N GLY A 51 -3.91 34.14 -13.75
CA GLY A 51 -4.86 35.19 -13.43
C GLY A 51 -6.08 35.09 -14.35
N SER A 52 -6.72 33.92 -14.41
CA SER A 52 -8.03 33.78 -15.06
C SER A 52 -9.11 33.99 -14.01
N ASN A 53 -9.65 35.21 -13.98
CA ASN A 53 -10.91 35.50 -13.31
C ASN A 53 -12.04 34.74 -14.02
N GLY A 54 -12.74 33.86 -13.29
CA GLY A 54 -14.09 33.40 -13.64
C GLY A 54 -14.23 31.89 -13.71
N SER A 55 -15.21 31.35 -12.96
CA SER A 55 -15.83 30.01 -13.13
C SER A 55 -15.10 28.73 -12.65
N SER A 56 -14.18 28.77 -11.69
CA SER A 56 -13.82 27.55 -10.94
C SER A 56 -14.22 27.64 -9.47
N CYS A 57 -15.09 26.72 -9.04
CA CYS A 57 -15.54 26.62 -7.66
C CYS A 57 -14.36 26.30 -6.73
N ARG A 58 -14.03 27.22 -5.81
CA ARG A 58 -12.93 27.08 -4.86
C ARG A 58 -13.46 26.70 -3.49
N TYR A 59 -12.94 25.60 -2.93
CA TYR A 59 -13.42 25.04 -1.65
C TYR A 59 -12.36 25.07 -0.54
N SER A 60 -12.78 25.32 0.70
CA SER A 60 -12.07 24.99 1.94
C SER A 60 -12.06 23.48 2.14
N LYS A 61 -10.97 22.94 2.65
CA LYS A 61 -10.90 21.53 3.09
C LYS A 61 -11.07 21.48 4.59
N GLY A 62 -12.09 20.78 5.07
CA GLY A 62 -12.21 20.39 6.47
C GLY A 62 -11.25 19.27 6.86
N GLU A 63 -11.30 18.88 8.13
CA GLU A 63 -10.55 17.75 8.65
C GLU A 63 -11.10 16.41 8.14
N TRP A 64 -10.24 15.39 8.11
CA TRP A 64 -10.69 14.02 7.80
C TRP A 64 -11.31 13.40 9.04
N ASN A 65 -12.48 12.78 8.87
CA ASN A 65 -13.06 11.92 9.88
C ASN A 65 -12.16 10.71 10.14
N GLU A 66 -12.43 10.03 11.26
CA GLU A 66 -11.83 8.74 11.58
C GLU A 66 -12.14 7.70 10.51
N CYS A 67 -11.28 6.67 10.44
CA CYS A 67 -11.48 5.58 9.50
C CYS A 67 -12.63 4.69 9.97
N ASP A 68 -13.61 4.43 9.10
CA ASP A 68 -14.60 3.40 9.34
C ASP A 68 -13.94 2.01 9.18
N PRO A 69 -13.89 1.17 10.24
CA PRO A 69 -13.25 -0.13 10.18
C PRO A 69 -13.96 -1.12 9.25
N LYS A 70 -15.25 -0.92 8.95
CA LYS A 70 -16.04 -1.82 8.10
C LYS A 70 -15.78 -1.57 6.62
N THR A 71 -15.70 -0.31 6.23
CA THR A 71 -15.57 0.09 4.81
C THR A 71 -14.14 0.47 4.43
N ASN A 72 -13.24 0.61 5.40
CA ASN A 72 -11.87 1.12 5.21
C ASN A 72 -11.86 2.49 4.49
N MET A 73 -12.85 3.33 4.75
CA MET A 73 -12.96 4.66 4.18
C MET A 73 -13.02 5.74 5.25
N ARG A 74 -12.53 6.92 4.90
CA ARG A 74 -12.70 8.14 5.68
C ARG A 74 -13.24 9.24 4.78
N SER A 75 -14.07 10.10 5.33
CA SER A 75 -14.70 11.22 4.63
C SER A 75 -14.22 12.56 5.18
N ARG A 76 -14.30 13.61 4.36
CA ARG A 76 -14.21 14.99 4.82
C ARG A 76 -15.13 15.90 4.04
N THR A 77 -15.47 17.01 4.66
CA THR A 77 -16.31 18.05 4.08
C THR A 77 -15.48 19.14 3.43
N LEU A 78 -15.92 19.59 2.26
CA LEU A 78 -15.40 20.72 1.50
C LEU A 78 -16.45 21.83 1.51
N SER A 79 -16.10 23.02 2.01
CA SER A 79 -17.03 24.17 2.08
C SER A 79 -16.67 25.21 1.04
N LEU A 80 -17.62 25.68 0.25
CA LEU A 80 -17.38 26.67 -0.81
C LEU A 80 -16.82 27.99 -0.25
N LYS A 81 -15.71 28.46 -0.82
CA LYS A 81 -15.09 29.76 -0.52
C LYS A 81 -15.36 30.82 -1.58
N LYS A 82 -15.35 30.42 -2.86
CA LYS A 82 -15.58 31.30 -4.00
C LYS A 82 -16.18 30.49 -5.14
N GLY A 83 -17.27 30.96 -5.73
CA GLY A 83 -17.95 30.31 -6.84
C GLY A 83 -19.29 30.95 -7.12
N ASP A 84 -19.91 30.57 -8.23
CA ASP A 84 -21.25 31.02 -8.62
C ASP A 84 -22.33 30.17 -7.94
N LYS A 85 -23.61 30.54 -8.09
CA LYS A 85 -24.75 29.78 -7.55
C LYS A 85 -24.88 28.36 -8.11
N THR A 86 -24.16 28.05 -9.18
CA THR A 86 -24.05 26.71 -9.77
C THR A 86 -23.11 25.80 -8.99
N CYS A 87 -22.24 26.36 -8.14
CA CYS A 87 -21.36 25.60 -7.27
C CYS A 87 -22.15 25.08 -6.06
N GLU A 88 -22.03 23.78 -5.78
CA GLU A 88 -22.57 23.22 -4.52
C GLU A 88 -21.91 23.91 -3.32
N GLN A 89 -22.72 24.27 -2.32
CA GLN A 89 -22.21 24.94 -1.12
C GLN A 89 -21.27 24.05 -0.29
N THR A 90 -21.56 22.75 -0.28
CA THR A 90 -20.85 21.74 0.51
C THR A 90 -20.68 20.46 -0.30
N LYS A 91 -19.45 19.94 -0.36
CA LYS A 91 -19.15 18.64 -0.97
C LYS A 91 -18.54 17.68 0.04
N THR A 92 -18.89 16.41 -0.03
CA THR A 92 -18.22 15.37 0.76
C THR A 92 -17.30 14.58 -0.15
N ILE A 93 -16.03 14.44 0.24
CA ILE A 93 -15.10 13.55 -0.46
C ILE A 93 -14.72 12.40 0.45
N GLN A 94 -14.55 11.23 -0.16
CA GLN A 94 -14.13 10.03 0.53
C GLN A 94 -12.78 9.59 0.01
N LYS A 95 -11.99 8.97 0.88
CA LYS A 95 -10.73 8.34 0.52
C LYS A 95 -10.58 7.05 1.31
N LYS A 96 -10.00 6.03 0.68
CA LYS A 96 -9.54 4.83 1.39
C LYS A 96 -8.63 5.23 2.54
N CYS A 97 -8.83 4.62 3.69
CA CYS A 97 -7.96 4.79 4.82
C CYS A 97 -6.55 4.35 4.44
N LYS A 98 -5.55 5.03 4.99
CA LYS A 98 -4.23 4.42 5.01
C LYS A 98 -4.33 3.22 5.95
N LYS A 99 -3.79 2.06 5.53
CA LYS A 99 -3.68 0.88 6.41
C LYS A 99 -2.82 1.25 7.61
N GLY A 100 -3.47 1.64 8.71
CA GLY A 100 -2.87 2.12 9.96
C GLY A 100 -1.91 3.31 9.78
N LYS A 101 -1.55 3.97 10.89
CA LYS A 101 -0.15 4.39 10.98
C LYS A 101 0.70 3.13 10.94
N ALA A 102 1.79 3.14 10.18
CA ALA A 102 2.71 2.00 10.19
C ALA A 102 3.09 1.69 11.65
N CYS A 103 2.89 0.46 12.10
CA CYS A 103 3.25 0.04 13.44
C CYS A 103 4.77 0.18 13.60
N ARG A 104 5.20 1.18 14.38
CA ARG A 104 6.61 1.44 14.65
C ARG A 104 6.95 0.76 15.96
N TYR A 105 8.02 -0.02 15.97
CA TYR A 105 8.45 -0.73 17.17
C TYR A 105 9.87 -0.34 17.57
N ASP A 106 10.11 -0.27 18.88
CA ASP A 106 11.44 -0.32 19.46
C ASP A 106 11.92 -1.78 19.47
N LYS A 107 13.05 -1.99 18.83
CA LYS A 107 13.62 -3.32 18.60
C LYS A 107 14.40 -3.75 19.84
N GLY A 108 14.05 -4.91 20.41
CA GLY A 108 14.83 -5.50 21.49
C GLY A 108 16.16 -6.08 21.01
N THR A 109 16.80 -6.89 21.85
CA THR A 109 18.00 -7.68 21.52
C THR A 109 17.60 -9.11 21.20
N PHE A 110 18.19 -9.72 20.17
CA PHE A 110 17.96 -11.14 19.88
C PHE A 110 18.51 -12.01 21.02
N SER A 111 17.79 -13.08 21.36
CA SER A 111 18.26 -14.12 22.26
C SER A 111 19.48 -14.84 21.68
N ALA A 112 20.20 -15.59 22.53
CA ALA A 112 21.19 -16.55 22.06
C ALA A 112 20.57 -17.52 21.04
N CYS A 113 21.42 -18.03 20.14
CA CYS A 113 21.02 -19.03 19.17
C CYS A 113 20.82 -20.37 19.88
N VAL A 114 19.58 -20.82 20.00
CA VAL A 114 19.20 -22.09 20.62
C VAL A 114 18.43 -22.90 19.60
N ASN A 115 18.83 -24.15 19.35
CA ASN A 115 18.17 -25.02 18.37
C ASN A 115 18.03 -24.36 16.99
N MET A 116 19.10 -23.73 16.49
CA MET A 116 19.12 -23.00 15.20
C MET A 116 18.08 -21.87 15.09
N SER A 117 17.58 -21.37 16.23
CA SER A 117 16.59 -20.31 16.29
C SER A 117 16.96 -19.25 17.34
N MET A 118 16.68 -17.99 17.04
CA MET A 118 16.77 -16.89 17.99
C MET A 118 15.49 -16.08 17.96
N THR A 119 15.09 -15.58 19.12
CA THR A 119 13.85 -14.81 19.28
C THR A 119 14.15 -13.43 19.80
N ARG A 120 13.28 -12.47 19.50
CA ARG A 120 13.37 -11.10 19.98
C ARG A 120 11.99 -10.54 20.22
N VAL A 121 11.86 -9.72 21.26
CA VAL A 121 10.63 -9.00 21.56
C VAL A 121 10.82 -7.53 21.15
N ASP A 122 9.89 -7.02 20.36
CA ASP A 122 9.83 -5.63 19.92
C ASP A 122 8.60 -4.96 20.58
N ASN A 123 8.74 -3.74 21.12
CA ASN A 123 7.67 -3.00 21.81
C ASN A 123 7.13 -1.86 20.94
N LEU A 124 5.82 -1.59 21.00
CA LEU A 124 5.17 -0.56 20.18
C LEU A 124 5.58 0.86 20.62
N LYS A 125 5.86 1.75 19.64
CA LYS A 125 6.13 3.17 19.90
C LYS A 125 4.83 3.96 20.07
N ALA A 126 4.87 4.97 20.92
CA ALA A 126 3.73 5.86 21.22
C ALA A 126 3.13 6.60 19.99
N ASN A 127 3.87 6.78 18.88
CA ASN A 127 3.34 7.40 17.65
C ASN A 127 2.80 6.36 16.64
N SER A 128 2.60 5.11 17.08
CA SER A 128 1.96 4.08 16.27
C SER A 128 0.46 4.15 16.41
N ASP A 129 -0.23 3.41 15.55
CA ASP A 129 -1.67 3.21 15.65
C ASP A 129 -2.00 2.37 16.90
N SER A 130 -3.11 2.67 17.58
CA SER A 130 -3.58 1.89 18.74
C SER A 130 -4.13 0.52 18.34
N SER A 131 -4.39 0.31 17.05
CA SER A 131 -4.74 -1.02 16.51
C SER A 131 -3.55 -1.99 16.40
N CYS A 132 -2.32 -1.51 16.59
CA CYS A 132 -1.12 -2.35 16.54
C CYS A 132 -0.93 -3.17 17.83
N ASP A 133 -0.33 -4.35 17.72
CA ASP A 133 0.05 -5.14 18.90
C ASP A 133 1.04 -4.35 19.77
N GLN A 134 0.79 -4.33 21.08
CA GLN A 134 1.65 -3.63 22.04
C GLN A 134 3.08 -4.21 22.06
N THR A 135 3.19 -5.52 21.85
CA THR A 135 4.46 -6.24 21.77
C THR A 135 4.37 -7.29 20.68
N ARG A 136 5.45 -7.49 19.91
CA ARG A 136 5.54 -8.58 18.94
C ARG A 136 6.79 -9.41 19.15
N ARG A 137 6.68 -10.72 18.94
CA ARG A 137 7.81 -11.65 18.99
C ARG A 137 8.27 -12.00 17.57
N ILE A 138 9.55 -11.77 17.27
CA ILE A 138 10.17 -12.12 16.00
C ILE A 138 11.09 -13.31 16.24
N THR A 139 10.88 -14.37 15.47
CA THR A 139 11.77 -15.54 15.43
C THR A 139 12.57 -15.50 14.14
N LYS A 140 13.88 -15.76 14.24
CA LYS A 140 14.77 -15.91 13.09
C LYS A 140 15.61 -17.16 13.24
N SER A 141 15.88 -17.82 12.12
CA SER A 141 16.86 -18.89 12.08
C SER A 141 18.28 -18.33 12.29
N CYS A 142 19.10 -19.11 12.96
CA CYS A 142 20.51 -18.83 13.21
C CYS A 142 21.33 -20.09 13.00
N LYS A 143 22.60 -19.92 12.60
CA LYS A 143 23.52 -21.05 12.47
C LYS A 143 24.12 -21.35 13.85
N PRO A 144 24.21 -22.62 14.27
CA PRO A 144 24.95 -22.97 15.47
C PRO A 144 26.42 -22.58 15.25
N GLU A 145 27.02 -21.91 16.22
CA GLU A 145 28.46 -21.64 16.18
C GLU A 145 29.23 -22.95 16.35
N ALA A 146 29.46 -23.64 15.24
CA ALA A 146 30.62 -24.51 15.10
C ALA A 146 31.78 -23.63 14.59
N ALA A 147 32.70 -23.29 15.50
CA ALA A 147 34.03 -22.76 15.25
C ALA A 147 34.15 -21.64 14.19
N SER A 148 33.92 -20.39 14.60
CA SER A 148 34.60 -19.27 13.95
C SER A 148 36.11 -19.44 14.18
N SER A 149 36.79 -19.92 13.14
CA SER A 149 38.25 -20.09 13.07
C SER A 149 38.95 -18.90 13.73
N LYS A 150 39.82 -19.22 14.70
CA LYS A 150 40.75 -18.30 15.38
C LYS A 150 41.12 -17.11 14.50
N LYS A 151 40.46 -15.96 14.69
CA LYS A 151 41.09 -14.69 14.36
C LYS A 151 41.98 -14.38 15.55
N VAL A 152 43.21 -14.91 15.48
CA VAL A 152 44.32 -14.49 16.34
C VAL A 152 44.27 -12.97 16.37
N THR A 153 43.94 -12.42 17.54
CA THR A 153 44.19 -11.03 17.86
C THR A 153 45.68 -10.82 17.70
N LYS A 154 46.09 -10.19 16.60
CA LYS A 154 47.45 -9.65 16.44
C LYS A 154 47.53 -8.37 17.26
N ALA A 155 47.38 -8.54 18.58
CA ALA A 155 47.59 -7.54 19.60
C ALA A 155 48.76 -8.01 20.46
N ASP A 156 49.95 -8.16 19.86
CA ASP A 156 51.23 -8.06 20.57
C ASP A 156 52.41 -8.22 19.60
N ARG A 157 52.91 -7.09 19.08
CA ARG A 157 54.32 -6.83 18.73
C ARG A 157 54.44 -5.45 18.06
N ASN A 158 54.11 -4.40 18.80
CA ASN A 158 54.74 -3.11 18.56
C ASN A 158 55.00 -2.39 19.89
N ARG A 159 55.90 -2.97 20.68
CA ARG A 159 56.58 -2.27 21.77
C ARG A 159 58.08 -2.37 21.52
N LYS A 160 58.56 -1.51 20.63
CA LYS A 160 59.93 -0.96 20.67
C LYS A 160 59.91 0.41 19.96
N THR A 161 59.40 1.39 20.70
CA THR A 161 59.98 2.74 20.77
C THR A 161 61.50 2.60 20.85
N GLY A 162 62.31 3.28 20.04
CA GLY A 162 62.47 4.72 20.04
C GLY A 162 63.92 5.02 20.41
N LYS A 163 64.68 5.48 19.41
CA LYS A 163 65.87 6.36 19.45
C LYS A 163 66.37 6.77 20.86
N GLN A 164 67.58 6.32 21.23
CA GLN A 164 68.68 7.17 21.71
C GLN A 164 70.01 6.43 21.54
#